data_AF-A0A1B6L6J7-F1
#
_entry.id   AF-A0A1B6L6J7-F1
#
_cell.length_a   1.000
_cell.length_b   1.000
_cell.length_c   1.000
_cell.angle_alpha   90.00
_cell.angle_beta   90.00
_cell.angle_gamma   90.00
#
_symmetry.space_group_name_H-M   'P 1'
#
loop_
_entity.id
_entity.type
_entity.pdbx_description
1 polymer ?
#
loop_
_entity_poly.entity_id
_entity_poly.type
_entity_poly.pdbx_seq_one_letter_code
_entity_poly.pdbx_strand_id
1 'polypeptide(L)'
;MTTPQGKVRGRPPKNRICTWCAESRQPLKYILPTQLGKKEFCSEICLSEFRKAYIKGACSQCDNVIRGSPVRFEQPDSRHKDFCSTSCLNKFQKDANVDQKRVSLNGDKSPVGTTTTPPSP
;
A
#
# COMPACT_ATOMS: atom_id res chain seq x y z
N MET A 1 15.76 37.63 -39.40
CA MET A 1 16.32 36.91 -38.23
C MET A 1 15.34 37.00 -37.08
N THR A 2 14.45 36.02 -36.95
CA THR A 2 13.38 35.99 -35.94
C THR A 2 13.61 34.81 -35.02
N THR A 3 13.96 35.08 -33.75
CA THR A 3 14.13 34.08 -32.69
C THR A 3 12.77 33.75 -32.05
N PRO A 4 12.33 32.49 -32.01
CA PRO A 4 11.20 32.10 -31.17
C PRO A 4 11.66 31.80 -29.75
N GLN A 5 11.00 32.44 -28.79
CA GLN A 5 11.19 32.29 -27.36
C GLN A 5 10.82 30.86 -26.91
N GLY A 6 11.81 30.13 -26.39
CA GLY A 6 11.63 28.83 -25.76
C GLY A 6 10.89 28.95 -24.44
N LYS A 7 9.61 28.58 -24.43
CA LYS A 7 8.77 28.43 -23.23
C LYS A 7 9.27 27.21 -22.44
N VAL A 8 10.28 27.38 -21.59
CA VAL A 8 10.69 26.37 -20.60
C VAL A 8 9.54 26.13 -19.63
N ARG A 9 8.75 25.09 -19.89
CA ARG A 9 7.76 24.55 -18.95
C ARG A 9 8.51 23.85 -17.81
N GLY A 10 9.07 24.65 -16.90
CA GLY A 10 9.64 24.16 -15.65
C GLY A 10 8.56 23.42 -14.87
N ARG A 11 8.70 22.10 -14.75
CA ARG A 11 7.87 21.31 -13.82
C ARG A 11 8.03 21.94 -12.43
N PRO A 12 6.94 22.27 -11.71
CA PRO A 12 7.06 22.82 -10.37
C PRO A 12 7.98 21.95 -9.52
N PRO A 13 8.91 22.52 -8.75
CA PRO A 13 9.69 21.74 -7.81
C PRO A 13 8.70 20.97 -6.94
N LYS A 14 8.80 19.64 -6.97
CA LYS A 14 8.03 18.77 -6.09
C LYS A 14 8.54 19.07 -4.69
N ASN A 15 7.93 20.03 -4.00
CA ASN A 15 8.19 20.28 -2.59
C ASN A 15 8.04 18.93 -1.88
N ARG A 16 9.16 18.34 -1.49
CA ARG A 16 9.14 17.06 -0.78
C ARG A 16 8.73 17.39 0.63
N ILE A 17 7.58 16.85 1.03
CA ILE A 17 7.00 17.03 2.35
C ILE A 17 7.27 15.76 3.14
N CYS A 18 7.64 15.90 4.43
CA CYS A 18 7.85 14.73 5.27
C CYS A 18 6.56 13.92 5.42
N THR A 19 6.65 12.61 5.20
CA THR A 19 5.49 11.70 5.28
C THR A 19 4.86 11.68 6.69
N TRP A 20 5.65 11.87 7.75
CA TRP A 20 5.16 11.78 9.13
C TRP A 20 4.59 13.09 9.66
N CYS A 21 5.36 14.18 9.59
CA CYS A 21 4.99 15.47 10.16
C CYS A 21 4.35 16.44 9.15
N ALA A 22 4.24 16.06 7.88
CA ALA A 22 3.70 16.91 6.81
C ALA A 22 4.43 18.25 6.63
N GLU A 23 5.64 18.38 7.16
CA GLU A 23 6.44 19.61 7.07
C GLU A 23 7.29 19.61 5.80
N SER A 24 7.36 20.76 5.12
CA SER A 24 8.27 20.96 4.00
C SER A 24 9.69 21.20 4.51
N ARG A 25 10.39 20.12 4.88
CA ARG A 25 11.80 20.17 5.25
C ARG A 25 12.66 19.61 4.13
N GLN A 26 13.57 20.41 3.60
CA GLN A 26 14.59 19.97 2.66
C GLN A 26 15.94 19.93 3.40
N PRO A 27 16.76 18.87 3.25
CA PRO A 27 16.51 17.64 2.47
C PRO A 27 15.81 16.53 3.28
N LEU A 28 14.84 15.82 2.67
CA LEU A 28 14.29 14.57 3.22
C LEU A 28 15.27 13.40 2.97
N LYS A 29 16.39 13.38 3.71
CA LYS A 29 17.46 12.40 3.52
C LYS A 29 17.10 10.98 3.98
N TYR A 30 16.07 10.84 4.81
CA TYR A 30 15.65 9.56 5.38
C TYR A 30 14.56 8.94 4.52
N ILE A 31 14.83 7.77 3.94
CA ILE A 31 13.91 7.12 2.99
C ILE A 31 13.57 5.71 3.50
N LEU A 32 12.28 5.37 3.47
CA LEU A 32 11.77 4.03 3.75
C LEU A 32 11.20 3.41 2.47
N PRO A 33 11.74 2.29 1.98
CA PRO A 33 11.08 1.51 0.94
C PRO A 33 9.83 0.82 1.51
N THR A 34 8.73 0.88 0.77
CA THR A 34 7.40 0.35 1.08
C THR A 34 6.84 -0.41 -0.13
N GLN A 35 5.75 -1.15 0.03
CA GLN A 35 5.19 -1.95 -1.07
C GLN A 35 4.67 -1.06 -2.19
N LEU A 36 4.10 0.10 -1.86
CA LEU A 36 3.58 1.08 -2.81
C LEU A 36 4.62 2.13 -3.28
N GLY A 37 5.91 1.90 -3.01
CA GLY A 37 7.00 2.79 -3.44
C GLY A 37 7.90 3.22 -2.29
N LYS A 38 8.29 4.50 -2.23
CA LYS A 38 9.19 5.02 -1.19
C LYS A 38 8.56 6.17 -0.42
N LYS A 39 8.78 6.18 0.90
CA LYS A 39 8.37 7.26 1.80
C LYS A 39 9.61 8.04 2.24
N GLU A 40 9.51 9.37 2.27
CA GLU A 40 10.62 10.27 2.60
C GLU A 40 10.33 11.03 3.90
N PHE A 41 11.36 11.23 4.71
CA PHE A 41 11.29 11.80 6.06
C PHE A 41 12.38 12.83 6.30
N CYS A 42 12.04 13.83 7.11
CA CYS A 42 12.94 14.95 7.43
C CYS A 42 13.96 14.62 8.51
N SER A 43 13.69 13.59 9.31
CA SER A 43 14.51 13.19 10.45
C SER A 43 14.38 11.69 10.72
N GLU A 44 15.36 11.15 11.43
CA GLU A 44 15.32 9.77 11.92
C GLU A 44 14.16 9.53 12.89
N ILE A 45 13.77 10.55 13.67
CA ILE A 45 12.62 10.49 14.58
C ILE A 45 11.35 10.24 13.79
N CYS A 46 11.09 11.03 12.73
CA CYS A 46 9.93 10.87 11.87
C CYS A 46 9.91 9.49 11.18
N LEU A 47 11.07 9.01 10.73
CA LEU A 47 11.22 7.67 10.16
C LEU A 47 10.90 6.57 11.19
N SER A 48 11.43 6.68 12.40
CA SER A 48 11.30 5.67 13.46
C SER A 48 9.87 5.59 13.98
N GLU A 49 9.23 6.73 14.22
CA GLU A 49 7.84 6.79 14.63
C GLU A 49 6.91 6.24 13.55
N PHE A 50 7.19 6.56 12.28
CA PHE A 50 6.45 5.98 11.15
C PHE A 50 6.61 4.45 11.12
N ARG A 51 7.82 3.91 11.28
CA ARG A 51 8.04 2.45 11.31
C ARG A 51 7.25 1.77 12.42
N LYS A 52 7.26 2.32 13.64
CA LYS A 52 6.49 1.77 14.77
C LYS A 52 5.00 1.74 14.47
N ALA A 53 4.46 2.83 13.94
CA ALA A 53 3.05 2.89 13.56
C ALA A 53 2.72 1.99 12.36
N TYR A 54 3.64 1.83 11.42
CA TYR A 54 3.48 0.97 10.25
C TYR A 54 3.36 -0.51 10.64
N ILE A 55 4.15 -0.97 11.61
CA ILE A 55 4.06 -2.33 12.18
C ILE A 55 2.69 -2.55 12.85
N LYS A 56 2.16 -1.51 13.50
CA LYS A 56 0.87 -1.56 14.20
C LYS A 56 -0.32 -1.60 13.23
N GLY A 57 -0.18 -1.01 12.05
CA GLY A 57 -1.19 -1.05 10.99
C GLY A 57 -0.98 0.04 9.95
N ALA A 58 -0.85 -0.38 8.70
CA ALA A 58 -0.75 0.51 7.55
C ALA A 58 -1.93 0.30 6.59
N CYS A 59 -2.33 1.37 5.91
CA CYS A 59 -3.38 1.33 4.91
C CYS A 59 -2.94 0.48 3.71
N SER A 60 -3.71 -0.54 3.38
CA SER A 60 -3.40 -1.47 2.27
C SER A 60 -3.45 -0.83 0.87
N GLN A 61 -3.95 0.40 0.74
CA GLN A 61 -4.08 1.10 -0.55
C GLN A 61 -3.07 2.25 -0.74
N CYS A 62 -2.54 2.86 0.33
CA CYS A 62 -1.67 4.03 0.21
C CYS A 62 -0.38 3.94 1.06
N ASP A 63 -0.19 2.83 1.76
CA ASP A 63 0.96 2.55 2.65
C ASP A 63 1.19 3.65 3.71
N ASN A 64 0.16 4.42 4.04
CA ASN A 64 0.20 5.38 5.14
C ASN A 64 -0.26 4.71 6.43
N VAL A 65 0.34 5.12 7.54
CA VAL A 65 -0.01 4.64 8.88
C VAL A 65 -1.45 5.03 9.23
N ILE A 66 -2.16 4.15 9.93
CA ILE A 66 -3.52 4.41 10.38
C ILE A 66 -3.44 5.04 11.78
N ARG A 67 -3.71 6.35 11.88
CA ARG A 67 -3.61 7.12 13.14
C ARG A 67 -4.91 7.17 13.95
N GLY A 68 -6.00 6.66 13.40
CA GLY A 68 -7.33 6.64 14.01
C GLY A 68 -7.97 5.25 13.94
N SER A 69 -9.30 5.19 13.95
CA SER A 69 -10.01 3.93 13.72
C SER A 69 -9.76 3.44 12.29
N PRO A 70 -9.18 2.24 12.09
CA PRO A 70 -9.07 1.66 10.76
C PRO A 70 -10.46 1.40 10.19
N VAL A 71 -10.62 1.67 8.90
CA VAL A 71 -11.78 1.19 8.15
C VAL A 71 -11.44 -0.22 7.70
N ARG A 72 -12.13 -1.22 8.25
CA ARG A 72 -11.96 -2.61 7.84
C ARG A 72 -12.81 -2.94 6.64
N PHE A 73 -12.17 -3.53 5.65
CA PHE A 73 -12.87 -4.20 4.56
C PHE A 73 -12.87 -5.69 4.85
N GLU A 74 -14.06 -6.20 5.09
CA GLU A 74 -14.33 -7.62 5.26
C GLU A 74 -14.68 -8.19 3.89
N GLN A 75 -13.92 -9.20 3.45
CA GLN A 75 -14.18 -9.90 2.21
C GLN A 75 -14.48 -11.36 2.57
N PRO A 76 -15.62 -11.93 2.11
CA PRO A 76 -16.10 -13.24 2.55
C PRO A 76 -15.06 -14.36 2.40
N ASP A 77 -14.14 -14.24 1.43
CA ASP A 77 -13.16 -15.27 1.08
C ASP A 77 -11.70 -14.86 1.36
N SER A 78 -11.45 -13.76 2.08
CA SER A 78 -10.08 -13.23 2.24
C SER A 78 -9.82 -12.50 3.55
N ARG A 79 -8.53 -12.43 3.92
CA ARG A 79 -8.08 -11.69 5.12
C ARG A 79 -8.56 -10.25 5.07
N HIS A 80 -9.04 -9.78 6.22
CA HIS A 80 -9.53 -8.42 6.39
C HIS A 80 -8.41 -7.44 6.06
N LYS A 81 -8.75 -6.37 5.35
CA LYS A 81 -7.80 -5.30 5.02
C LYS A 81 -8.16 -4.03 5.76
N ASP A 82 -7.16 -3.41 6.38
CA ASP A 82 -7.32 -2.13 7.07
C ASP A 82 -6.96 -0.97 6.14
N PHE A 83 -7.79 0.08 6.18
CA PHE A 83 -7.61 1.31 5.41
C PHE A 83 -7.63 2.53 6.33
N CYS A 84 -6.84 3.54 5.99
CA CYS A 84 -6.81 4.80 6.73
C CYS A 84 -8.09 5.65 6.53
N SER A 85 -8.90 5.35 5.52
CA SER A 85 -10.14 6.06 5.20
C SER A 85 -11.04 5.23 4.29
N THR A 86 -12.34 5.56 4.26
CA THR A 86 -13.31 4.99 3.32
C THR A 86 -12.95 5.30 1.87
N SER A 87 -12.30 6.44 1.61
CA SER A 87 -11.79 6.79 0.28
C SER A 87 -10.79 5.75 -0.23
N CYS A 88 -9.82 5.34 0.60
CA CYS A 88 -8.88 4.29 0.25
C CYS A 88 -9.55 2.92 0.04
N LEU A 89 -10.54 2.59 0.88
CA LEU A 89 -11.34 1.36 0.72
C LEU A 89 -12.10 1.35 -0.61
N ASN A 90 -12.80 2.43 -0.96
CA ASN A 90 -13.55 2.53 -2.22
C ASN A 90 -12.65 2.48 -3.46
N LYS A 91 -11.42 3.00 -3.37
CA LYS A 91 -10.42 2.79 -4.43
C LYS A 91 -10.08 1.31 -4.53
N PHE A 92 -9.75 0.68 -3.40
CA PHE A 92 -9.35 -0.73 -3.35
C PHE A 92 -10.43 -1.67 -3.87
N GLN A 93 -11.69 -1.47 -3.49
CA GLN A 93 -12.81 -2.28 -4.01
C GLN A 93 -12.95 -2.18 -5.53
N LYS A 94 -12.73 -0.99 -6.11
CA LYS A 94 -12.80 -0.80 -7.56
C LYS A 94 -11.66 -1.53 -8.28
N ASP A 95 -10.45 -1.48 -7.72
CA ASP A 95 -9.29 -2.18 -8.26
C ASP A 95 -9.40 -3.72 -8.05
N ALA A 96 -9.89 -4.16 -6.89
CA ALA A 96 -10.05 -5.58 -6.55
C ALA A 96 -11.13 -6.28 -7.39
N ASN A 97 -12.20 -5.58 -7.78
CA ASN A 97 -13.23 -6.13 -8.67
C ASN A 97 -12.65 -6.54 -10.05
N VAL A 98 -11.54 -5.92 -10.48
CA VAL A 98 -10.87 -6.26 -11.75
C VAL A 98 -10.08 -7.57 -11.65
N ASP A 99 -9.51 -7.87 -10.48
CA ASP A 99 -8.63 -9.04 -10.28
C ASP A 99 -9.40 -10.33 -9.91
N GLN A 100 -10.54 -10.20 -9.22
CA GLN A 100 -11.37 -11.35 -8.80
C GLN A 100 -11.89 -12.21 -9.96
N LYS A 101 -11.96 -11.66 -11.18
CA LYS A 101 -12.37 -12.43 -12.36
C LYS A 101 -11.30 -13.43 -12.85
N ARG A 102 -10.03 -13.31 -12.42
CA ARG A 102 -8.95 -14.24 -12.80
C ARG A 102 -8.82 -15.44 -11.86
N VAL A 103 -9.20 -15.32 -10.59
CA VAL A 103 -8.98 -16.38 -9.59
C VAL A 103 -10.05 -17.48 -9.69
N SER A 104 -11.28 -17.17 -10.13
CA SER A 104 -12.33 -18.18 -10.34
C SER A 104 -12.11 -19.14 -11.51
N LEU A 105 -11.05 -18.99 -12.31
CA LEU A 105 -10.71 -19.91 -13.41
C LEU A 105 -9.61 -20.91 -13.05
N ASN A 106 -9.03 -20.85 -11.85
CA ASN A 106 -7.98 -21.77 -11.40
C ASN A 106 -8.39 -22.52 -10.11
N GLY A 107 -9.68 -22.86 -10.02
CA GLY A 107 -10.26 -23.66 -8.94
C GLY A 107 -10.58 -25.10 -9.35
N ASP A 108 -9.77 -25.73 -10.19
CA ASP A 108 -9.87 -27.17 -10.44
C ASP A 108 -8.50 -27.85 -10.36
N LYS A 109 -8.52 -29.02 -9.72
CA LYS A 109 -7.44 -29.96 -9.44
C LYS A 109 -6.43 -29.59 -8.35
N SER A 110 -6.76 -30.02 -7.13
CA SER A 110 -5.80 -30.85 -6.38
C SER A 110 -6.43 -32.21 -6.05
N PRO A 111 -5.70 -33.32 -6.21
CA PRO A 111 -6.26 -34.66 -6.38
C PRO A 111 -6.75 -35.27 -5.07
N VAL A 112 -7.85 -36.01 -5.18
CA VAL A 112 -8.34 -36.96 -4.19
C VAL A 112 -7.25 -38.01 -3.92
N GLY A 113 -6.70 -37.99 -2.71
CA GLY A 113 -5.79 -39.01 -2.19
C GLY A 113 -6.49 -39.85 -1.14
N THR A 114 -7.32 -40.79 -1.57
CA THR A 114 -7.83 -41.87 -0.73
C THR A 114 -6.84 -43.03 -0.83
N THR A 115 -6.22 -43.46 0.27
CA THR A 115 -5.84 -44.88 0.47
C THR A 115 -5.67 -45.19 1.95
N THR A 116 -6.61 -46.00 2.39
CA THR A 116 -6.74 -46.80 3.60
C THR A 116 -5.51 -47.64 3.96
N THR A 117 -5.10 -47.63 5.24
CA THR A 117 -4.51 -48.78 5.96
C THR A 117 -4.53 -48.43 7.47
N PRO A 118 -5.11 -49.26 8.37
CA PRO A 118 -4.48 -50.51 8.83
C PRO A 118 -5.51 -51.65 9.10
N PRO A 119 -5.09 -52.92 9.25
CA PRO A 119 -4.93 -53.48 10.61
C PRO A 119 -3.83 -54.56 10.76
N SER A 120 -3.27 -54.70 11.97
CA SER A 120 -2.49 -55.88 12.41
C SER A 120 -3.16 -56.53 13.63
N PRO A 121 -3.26 -57.87 13.69
CA PRO A 121 -3.27 -58.62 14.94
C PRO A 121 -1.85 -59.04 15.37
#